data_AF-K9Q298-F1
#
_entry.id   AF-K9Q298-F1
#
_cell.length_a   1.000
_cell.length_b   1.000
_cell.length_c   1.000
_cell.angle_alpha   90.00
_cell.angle_beta   90.00
_cell.angle_gamma   90.00
#
_symmetry.space_group_name_H-M   'P 1'
#
loop_
_entity.id
_entity.type
_entity.pdbx_description
1 polymer ?
#
loop_
_entity_poly.entity_id
_entity_poly.type
_entity_poly.pdbx_seq_one_letter_code
_entity_poly.pdbx_strand_id
1 'polypeptide(L)' 'MSSLTKGLAPGKRYGLGVAFGTFKNQQSIAISGTFSFTDPNSPGLQVIFNTGVGFGLNKDTFGAAAGLSIQW' A
#
# COMPACT_ATOMS: atom_id res chain seq x y z
N MET A 1 -10.98 12.28 21.47
CA MET A 1 -10.11 11.93 20.31
C MET A 1 -8.93 11.14 20.84
N SER A 2 -8.91 9.81 20.68
CA SER A 2 -7.80 8.97 21.14
C SER A 2 -7.24 8.20 19.95
N SER A 3 -6.09 8.68 19.48
CA SER A 3 -4.99 7.93 18.87
C SER A 3 -5.35 7.02 17.69
N LEU A 4 -5.05 7.51 16.48
CA LEU A 4 -4.88 6.73 15.24
C LEU A 4 -3.77 5.65 15.33
N THR A 5 -3.16 5.46 16.51
CA THR A 5 -2.03 4.56 16.78
C THR A 5 -2.33 3.45 17.79
N LYS A 6 -3.54 3.38 18.36
CA LYS A 6 -3.96 2.29 19.26
C LYS A 6 -4.31 1.03 18.45
N GLY A 7 -3.34 0.31 17.90
CA GLY A 7 -3.68 -0.92 17.14
C GLY A 7 -2.59 -1.74 16.45
N LEU A 8 -1.31 -1.36 16.41
CA LEU A 8 -0.29 -2.25 15.83
C LEU A 8 0.35 -3.11 16.91
N ALA A 9 -0.12 -4.36 17.03
CA ALA A 9 0.60 -5.42 17.72
C ALA A 9 2.02 -5.57 17.12
N PRO A 10 3.01 -6.06 17.90
CA PRO A 10 4.34 -6.41 17.36
C PRO A 10 4.24 -7.22 16.07
N GLY A 11 5.06 -6.88 15.08
CA GLY A 11 5.04 -7.51 13.75
C GLY A 11 4.05 -6.90 12.76
N LYS A 12 3.14 -6.01 13.17
CA LYS A 12 2.25 -5.29 12.22
C LYS A 12 2.86 -3.93 11.86
N ARG A 13 2.92 -3.59 10.57
CA ARG A 13 3.36 -2.27 10.06
C ARG A 13 2.44 -1.84 8.93
N TYR A 14 2.14 -0.55 8.79
CA TYR A 14 1.48 -0.02 7.60
C TYR A 14 2.19 1.21 7.08
N GLY A 15 2.00 1.50 5.79
CA GLY A 15 2.44 2.71 5.14
C GLY A 15 1.40 3.17 4.13
N LEU A 16 1.26 4.48 3.97
CA LEU A 16 0.45 5.10 2.92
C LEU A 16 1.38 5.90 2.03
N GLY A 17 1.12 5.89 0.73
CA GLY A 17 1.92 6.60 -0.25
C GLY A 17 1.04 7.31 -1.27
N VAL A 18 1.48 8.50 -1.68
CA VAL A 18 0.95 9.21 -2.85
C VAL A 18 2.01 9.18 -3.94
N ALA A 19 1.59 8.96 -5.18
CA ALA A 19 2.49 8.88 -6.32
C ALA A 19 1.95 9.70 -7.48
N PHE A 20 2.85 10.28 -8.26
CA PHE A 20 2.55 10.99 -9.50
C PHE A 20 3.29 10.28 -10.63
N GLY A 21 2.61 10.04 -11.75
CA GLY A 21 3.16 9.31 -12.89
C GLY A 21 3.08 10.11 -14.17
N THR A 22 4.07 9.95 -15.05
CA THR A 22 4.03 10.48 -16.41
C THR A 22 4.44 9.39 -17.41
N PHE A 23 3.64 9.17 -18.45
CA PHE A 23 3.95 8.20 -19.51
C PHE A 23 3.34 8.61 -20.85
N LYS A 24 4.17 8.76 -21.89
CA LYS A 24 3.74 9.12 -23.27
C LYS A 24 2.65 10.22 -23.27
N ASN A 25 2.96 11.36 -22.66
CA ASN A 25 2.09 12.55 -22.51
C ASN A 25 0.83 12.36 -21.65
N GLN A 26 0.74 11.28 -20.88
CA GLN A 26 -0.31 11.10 -19.88
C GLN A 26 0.25 11.35 -18.49
N GLN A 27 -0.52 12.04 -17.67
CA GLN A 27 -0.24 12.24 -16.24
C GLN A 27 -1.21 11.40 -15.41
N SER A 28 -0.74 10.93 -14.26
CA SER A 28 -1.58 10.23 -13.29
C SER A 28 -1.23 10.60 -11.86
N ILE A 29 -2.21 10.43 -10.99
CA ILE A 29 -2.04 10.45 -9.54
C ILE A 29 -2.52 9.12 -8.98
N ALA A 30 -1.82 8.60 -7.99
CA ALA A 30 -2.21 7.37 -7.32
C ALA A 30 -2.03 7.50 -5.80
N ILE A 31 -2.88 6.79 -5.07
CA ILE A 31 -2.75 6.57 -3.64
C ILE A 31 -2.57 5.07 -3.41
N SER A 32 -1.71 4.71 -2.47
CA SER A 32 -1.39 3.33 -2.15
C SER A 32 -1.30 3.12 -0.65
N GLY A 33 -1.61 1.90 -0.22
CA GLY A 33 -1.44 1.41 1.13
C GLY A 33 -0.67 0.09 1.12
N THR A 34 0.25 -0.04 2.05
CA THR A 34 1.02 -1.25 2.29
C THR A 34 0.80 -1.67 3.73
N PHE A 35 0.49 -2.95 3.94
CA PHE A 35 0.29 -3.56 5.24
C PHE A 35 1.21 -4.77 5.33
N SER A 36 2.00 -4.84 6.40
CA SER A 36 2.94 -5.92 6.66
C SER A 36 2.58 -6.59 7.98
N PHE A 37 2.59 -7.91 7.98
CA PHE A 37 2.35 -8.77 9.12
C PHE A 37 3.49 -9.77 9.24
N THR A 38 4.31 -9.61 10.28
CA THR A 38 5.35 -10.55 10.68
C THR A 38 4.84 -11.32 11.89
N ASP A 39 5.01 -12.64 11.90
CA ASP A 39 4.70 -13.44 13.08
C ASP A 39 5.68 -13.08 14.22
N PRO A 40 5.21 -12.59 15.39
CA PRO A 40 6.10 -12.29 16.51
C PRO A 40 6.86 -13.51 17.04
N ASN A 41 6.37 -14.73 16.77
CA ASN A 41 7.03 -15.98 17.17
C ASN A 41 7.91 -16.59 16.07
N SER A 42 7.87 -16.03 14.85
CA SER A 42 8.66 -16.51 13.70
C SER A 42 9.09 -15.32 12.84
N PRO A 43 10.20 -14.64 13.20
CA PRO A 43 10.65 -13.43 12.49
C PRO A 43 11.06 -13.67 11.03
N GLY A 44 11.14 -14.93 10.59
CA GLY A 44 11.42 -15.29 9.19
C GLY A 44 10.23 -15.10 8.27
N LEU A 45 8.99 -15.22 8.74
CA LEU A 45 7.80 -15.16 7.86
C LEU A 45 7.14 -13.77 7.91
N GLN A 46 7.07 -13.13 6.75
CA GLN A 46 6.40 -11.84 6.58
C GLN A 46 5.36 -11.93 5.45
N VAL A 47 4.13 -11.49 5.76
CA VAL A 47 3.05 -11.33 4.80
C VAL A 47 2.88 -9.85 4.51
N ILE A 48 2.94 -9.47 3.24
CA ILE A 48 2.79 -8.09 2.79
C ILE A 48 1.58 -8.00 1.87
N PHE A 49 0.65 -7.12 2.21
CA PHE A 49 -0.50 -6.76 1.40
C PHE A 49 -0.35 -5.34 0.89
N ASN A 50 -0.41 -5.15 -0.42
CA ASN A 50 -0.39 -3.85 -1.07
C ASN A 50 -1.74 -3.61 -1.73
N THR A 51 -2.22 -2.38 -1.66
CA THR A 51 -3.41 -1.94 -2.37
C THR A 51 -3.18 -0.54 -2.89
N GLY A 52 -3.82 -0.18 -3.99
CA GLY A 52 -3.73 1.17 -4.52
C GLY A 52 -4.81 1.46 -5.53
N VAL A 53 -5.10 2.74 -5.67
CA VAL A 53 -5.98 3.25 -6.72
C VAL A 53 -5.32 4.45 -7.36
N GLY A 54 -5.62 4.68 -8.63
CA GLY A 54 -5.05 5.79 -9.39
C GLY A 54 -6.00 6.31 -10.45
N PHE A 55 -5.75 7.55 -10.84
CA PHE A 55 -6.52 8.25 -11.86
C PHE A 55 -5.58 8.88 -12.88
N GLY A 56 -5.85 8.64 -14.17
CA GLY A 56 -5.22 9.29 -15.30
C GLY A 56 -5.89 10.63 -15.56
N LEU A 57 -5.15 11.73 -15.44
CA LEU A 57 -5.67 13.09 -15.47
C LEU A 57 -6.04 13.56 -16.89
N ASN A 58 -5.38 13.01 -17.92
CA ASN A 58 -5.60 13.42 -19.32
C ASN A 58 -6.49 12.47 -20.12
N LYS A 59 -6.88 11.32 -19.55
CA LYS A 59 -7.70 10.30 -20.22
C LYS A 59 -8.92 9.87 -19.42
N ASP A 60 -9.16 10.51 -18.27
CA ASP A 60 -10.24 10.18 -17.33
C ASP A 60 -10.31 8.67 -17.00
N THR A 61 -9.15 8.04 -16.81
CA THR A 61 -9.05 6.62 -16.55
C THR A 61 -8.86 6.33 -15.08
N PHE A 62 -9.68 5.46 -14.51
CA PHE A 62 -9.50 4.93 -13.15
C PHE A 62 -8.83 3.55 -13.19
N GLY A 63 -7.92 3.30 -12.26
CA GLY A 63 -7.30 1.99 -12.03
C GLY A 63 -7.24 1.64 -10.55
N ALA A 64 -7.38 0.36 -10.24
CA ALA A 64 -7.19 -0.19 -8.91
C ALA A 64 -6.28 -1.41 -8.98
N ALA A 65 -5.48 -1.62 -7.94
CA ALA A 65 -4.57 -2.74 -7.82
C ALA A 65 -4.55 -3.26 -6.38
N ALA A 66 -4.42 -4.57 -6.24
CA ALA A 66 -4.15 -5.22 -4.98
C ALA A 66 -3.11 -6.33 -5.21
N GLY A 67 -2.24 -6.54 -4.23
CA GLY A 67 -1.16 -7.52 -4.28
C GLY A 67 -0.94 -8.15 -2.92
N LEU A 68 -0.61 -9.44 -2.91
CA LEU A 68 -0.24 -10.18 -1.72
C LEU A 68 1.12 -10.83 -1.97
N SER A 69 2.01 -10.74 -0.99
CA SER A 69 3.34 -11.31 -1.05
C SER A 69 3.66 -12.01 0.26
N ILE A 70 4.38 -13.12 0.16
CA ILE A 70 4.93 -13.86 1.29
C ILE A 70 6.45 -13.80 1.13
N GLN A 71 7.14 -13.40 2.17
CA GLN A 71 8.59 -13.36 2.26
C GLN A 71 9.02 -14.28 3.39
N TRP A 72 10.04 -15.11 3.13
CA TRP A 72 10.61 -16.10 4.04
C TRP A 72 12.14 -16.03 4.01
#